data_AF-A0A4Z0ERU2-F1
#
_entry.id   AF-A0A4Z0ERU2-F1
#
_cell.length_a   1.000
_cell.length_b   1.000
_cell.length_c   1.000
_cell.angle_alpha   90.00
_cell.angle_beta   90.00
_cell.angle_gamma   90.00
#
_symmetry.space_group_name_H-M   'P 1'
#
loop_
_entity.id
_entity.type
_entity.pdbx_description
1 polymer ?
#
loop_
_entity_poly.entity_id
_entity_poly.type
_entity_poly.pdbx_seq_one_letter_code
_entity_poly.pdbx_strand_id
1 'polypeptide(L)'
;MNSPTATAPLLPPLPTLSVTDQGRVYLHAALTTHLGLELAQPANLVAPPTGSPYWHLDLRPAANCFIVSGNNGQRLRISKVQLPFELLSPDEPPLTLYLLPGEPAIPGYYPLLPAAAFDEAYTAFLAEAAVAARRASVTPIPIA
;
A
#
# COMPACT_ATOMS: atom_id res chain seq x y z
N MET A 1 -27.25 -24.90 -25.02
CA MET A 1 -26.13 -25.44 -24.22
C MET A 1 -25.41 -24.25 -23.64
N ASN A 2 -25.59 -23.99 -22.33
CA ASN A 2 -24.96 -22.87 -21.65
C ASN A 2 -23.66 -23.37 -21.02
N SER A 3 -22.51 -22.91 -21.52
CA SER A 3 -21.22 -23.16 -20.92
C SER A 3 -21.11 -22.44 -19.58
N PRO A 4 -20.53 -23.05 -18.54
CA PRO A 4 -20.40 -22.43 -17.22
C PRO A 4 -19.42 -21.24 -17.29
N THR A 5 -19.90 -20.06 -16.90
CA THR A 5 -19.07 -18.87 -16.69
C THR A 5 -18.08 -19.18 -15.58
N ALA A 6 -16.80 -19.32 -15.93
CA ALA A 6 -15.73 -19.46 -14.96
C ALA A 6 -15.69 -18.19 -14.09
N THR A 7 -16.14 -18.30 -12.84
CA THR A 7 -15.92 -17.27 -11.82
C THR A 7 -14.41 -17.20 -11.60
N ALA A 8 -13.75 -16.19 -12.16
CA ALA A 8 -12.37 -15.91 -11.84
C ALA A 8 -12.24 -15.76 -10.31
N PRO A 9 -11.21 -16.34 -9.68
CA PRO A 9 -11.01 -16.16 -8.25
C PRO A 9 -10.89 -14.67 -7.96
N LEU A 10 -11.78 -14.15 -7.11
CA LEU A 10 -11.70 -12.78 -6.58
C LEU A 10 -10.41 -12.68 -5.77
N LEU A 11 -9.36 -12.12 -6.38
CA LEU A 11 -8.14 -11.77 -5.67
C LEU A 11 -8.52 -10.85 -4.50
N PRO A 12 -8.00 -11.10 -3.27
CA PRO A 12 -8.25 -10.20 -2.15
C PRO A 12 -7.82 -8.78 -2.54
N PRO A 13 -8.57 -7.74 -2.14
CA PRO A 13 -8.22 -6.37 -2.49
C PRO A 13 -6.84 -6.05 -1.93
N LEU A 14 -5.96 -5.52 -2.79
CA LEU A 14 -4.62 -5.15 -2.38
C LEU A 14 -4.66 -4.07 -1.27
N PRO A 15 -3.73 -4.10 -0.31
CA PRO A 15 -3.61 -3.06 0.69
C PRO A 15 -3.24 -1.72 0.03
N THR A 16 -4.20 -0.78 0.04
CA THR A 16 -4.06 0.52 -0.62
C THR A 16 -4.51 1.68 0.25
N LEU A 17 -4.09 2.88 -0.15
CA LEU A 17 -4.71 4.13 0.27
C LEU A 17 -4.95 5.02 -0.95
N SER A 18 -5.90 5.95 -0.84
CA SER A 18 -6.21 6.90 -1.91
C SER A 18 -6.07 8.34 -1.43
N VAL A 19 -5.58 9.18 -2.31
CA VAL A 19 -5.47 10.63 -2.14
C VAL A 19 -6.47 11.29 -3.09
N THR A 20 -7.41 12.04 -2.55
CA THR A 20 -8.38 12.80 -3.36
C THR A 20 -7.75 14.08 -3.91
N ASP A 21 -8.38 14.66 -4.92
CA ASP A 21 -8.15 16.02 -5.43
C ASP A 21 -8.06 17.10 -4.33
N GLN A 22 -8.86 16.97 -3.26
CA GLN A 22 -8.81 17.84 -2.08
C GLN A 22 -7.66 17.54 -1.10
N GLY A 23 -6.71 16.68 -1.47
CA GLY A 23 -5.60 16.26 -0.60
C GLY A 23 -6.01 15.37 0.58
N ARG A 24 -7.21 14.76 0.55
CA ARG A 24 -7.67 13.88 1.64
C ARG A 24 -7.15 12.47 1.40
N VAL A 25 -6.53 11.89 2.43
CA VAL A 25 -5.93 10.55 2.36
C VAL A 25 -6.83 9.53 3.05
N TYR A 26 -7.46 8.63 2.30
CA TYR A 26 -8.31 7.56 2.83
C TYR A 26 -7.58 6.21 2.81
N LEU A 27 -7.71 5.47 3.90
CA LEU A 27 -7.12 4.14 4.05
C LEU A 27 -8.14 3.07 3.62
N HIS A 28 -7.73 2.17 2.73
CA HIS A 28 -8.58 1.05 2.35
C HIS A 28 -8.65 0.01 3.48
N ALA A 29 -9.77 -0.70 3.60
CA ALA A 29 -9.98 -1.70 4.65
C ALA A 29 -8.93 -2.83 4.62
N ALA A 30 -8.43 -3.16 3.43
CA ALA A 30 -7.35 -4.11 3.26
C ALA A 30 -6.05 -3.62 3.91
N LEU A 31 -5.70 -2.34 3.76
CA LEU A 31 -4.52 -1.74 4.36
C LEU A 31 -4.65 -1.66 5.89
N THR A 32 -5.81 -1.21 6.38
CA THR A 32 -6.05 -1.12 7.82
C THR A 32 -5.99 -2.48 8.50
N THR A 33 -6.53 -3.51 7.85
CA THR A 33 -6.47 -4.88 8.37
C THR A 33 -5.04 -5.43 8.31
N HIS A 34 -4.34 -5.22 7.19
CA HIS A 34 -3.00 -5.75 6.99
C HIS A 34 -1.97 -5.16 7.96
N LEU A 35 -2.08 -3.87 8.27
CA LEU A 35 -1.14 -3.17 9.17
C LEU A 35 -1.69 -2.97 10.59
N GLY A 36 -2.90 -3.46 10.90
CA GLY A 36 -3.54 -3.29 12.21
C GLY A 36 -3.76 -1.82 12.59
N LEU A 37 -4.23 -0.99 11.65
CA LEU A 37 -4.35 0.45 11.84
C LEU A 37 -5.59 0.83 12.65
N GLU A 38 -5.40 1.72 13.62
CA GLU A 38 -6.46 2.14 14.55
C GLU A 38 -6.69 3.65 14.56
N LEU A 39 -7.84 4.08 15.10
CA LEU A 39 -8.13 5.49 15.32
C LEU A 39 -7.15 6.12 16.31
N ALA A 40 -6.86 7.41 16.12
CA ALA A 40 -5.92 8.20 16.89
C ALA A 40 -4.46 7.70 16.85
N GLN A 41 -4.14 6.68 16.04
CA GLN A 41 -2.78 6.26 15.79
C GLN A 41 -2.02 7.36 15.02
N PRO A 42 -0.76 7.66 15.40
CA PRO A 42 0.11 8.52 14.62
C PRO A 42 0.35 7.94 13.23
N ALA A 43 0.15 8.75 12.19
CA ALA A 43 0.37 8.34 10.80
C ALA A 43 0.63 9.54 9.92
N ASN A 44 1.75 9.59 9.19
CA ASN A 44 1.99 10.55 8.12
C ASN A 44 1.97 9.85 6.76
N LEU A 45 1.51 10.56 5.73
CA LEU A 45 1.82 10.23 4.34
C LEU A 45 2.97 11.14 3.88
N VAL A 46 4.09 10.53 3.52
CA VAL A 46 5.29 11.22 3.05
C VAL A 46 5.35 11.09 1.54
N ALA A 47 5.37 12.23 0.87
CA ALA A 47 5.55 12.33 -0.57
C ALA A 47 6.96 11.86 -0.98
N PRO A 48 7.12 11.32 -2.20
CA PRO A 48 8.42 10.88 -2.67
C PRO A 48 9.41 12.04 -2.78
N PRO A 49 10.70 11.83 -2.49
CA PRO A 49 11.75 12.78 -2.86
C PRO A 49 11.91 12.85 -4.38
N THR A 50 12.49 13.95 -4.87
CA THR A 50 12.77 14.14 -6.30
C THR A 50 13.54 12.95 -6.89
N GLY A 51 13.03 12.38 -7.99
CA GLY A 51 13.63 11.24 -8.69
C GLY A 51 13.27 9.86 -8.13
N SER A 52 12.39 9.78 -7.13
CA SER A 52 11.87 8.52 -6.60
C SER A 52 10.35 8.42 -6.82
N PRO A 53 9.81 7.23 -7.15
CA PRO A 53 8.36 7.02 -7.19
C PRO A 53 7.77 6.62 -5.82
N TYR A 54 8.61 6.38 -4.81
CA TYR A 54 8.21 5.77 -3.55
C TYR A 54 7.62 6.78 -2.56
N TRP A 55 6.32 6.66 -2.35
CA TRP A 55 5.62 7.25 -1.23
C TRP A 55 5.87 6.43 0.03
N HIS A 56 5.68 7.02 1.20
CA HIS A 56 5.83 6.28 2.45
C HIS A 56 4.69 6.56 3.42
N LEU A 57 4.15 5.50 4.01
CA LEU A 57 3.27 5.58 5.17
C LEU A 57 4.13 5.44 6.43
N ASP A 58 4.26 6.53 7.18
CA ASP A 58 5.00 6.57 8.43
C ASP A 58 4.06 6.42 9.61
N LEU A 59 4.12 5.29 10.29
CA LEU A 59 3.33 4.93 11.48
C LEU A 59 4.15 5.04 12.77
N ARG A 60 5.36 5.62 12.72
CA ARG A 60 6.20 5.77 13.90
C ARG A 60 5.59 6.79 14.87
N PRO A 61 5.88 6.70 16.18
CA PRO A 61 5.34 7.62 17.18
C PRO A 61 5.66 9.11 16.95
N ALA A 62 6.69 9.40 16.16
CA ALA A 62 7.09 10.76 15.79
C ALA A 62 6.25 11.37 14.66
N ALA A 63 5.28 10.64 14.11
CA ALA A 63 4.37 11.19 13.11
C ALA A 63 3.52 12.33 13.69
N ASN A 64 3.26 13.35 12.88
CA ASN A 64 2.60 14.59 13.30
C ASN A 64 1.11 14.61 12.95
N CYS A 65 0.70 13.72 12.05
CA CYS A 65 -0.66 13.50 11.63
C CYS A 65 -1.24 12.27 12.33
N PHE A 66 -2.56 12.11 12.27
CA PHE A 66 -3.26 11.05 12.99
C PHE A 66 -4.34 10.42 12.13
N ILE A 67 -4.55 9.13 12.33
CA ILE A 67 -5.67 8.39 11.77
C ILE A 67 -6.96 8.85 12.45
N VAL A 68 -7.92 9.29 11.65
CA VAL A 68 -9.23 9.76 12.09
C VAL A 68 -10.34 9.10 11.28
N SER A 69 -11.56 9.22 11.78
CA SER A 69 -12.73 8.79 11.04
C SER A 69 -12.95 9.66 9.80
N GLY A 70 -13.28 9.03 8.68
CA GLY A 70 -13.70 9.69 7.45
C GLY A 70 -15.12 10.25 7.55
N ASN A 71 -15.52 11.04 6.56
CA ASN A 71 -16.79 11.80 6.58
C ASN A 71 -18.05 10.94 6.83
N ASN A 72 -18.03 9.64 6.53
CA ASN A 72 -19.19 8.75 6.68
C ASN A 72 -18.98 7.65 7.73
N GLY A 73 -17.93 7.73 8.56
CA GLY A 73 -17.62 6.70 9.58
C GLY A 73 -17.11 5.36 9.04
N GLN A 74 -17.22 5.12 7.73
CA GLN A 74 -16.92 3.81 7.13
C GLN A 74 -15.48 3.60 6.69
N ARG A 75 -14.67 4.68 6.60
CA ARG A 75 -13.27 4.60 6.17
C ARG A 75 -12.41 5.46 7.08
N LEU A 76 -11.27 4.91 7.48
CA LEU A 76 -10.25 5.67 8.17
C LEU A 76 -9.55 6.60 7.17
N ARG A 77 -9.09 7.75 7.66
CA ARG A 77 -8.31 8.71 6.88
C ARG A 77 -7.19 9.29 7.71
N ILE A 78 -6.16 9.80 7.06
CA ILE A 78 -5.10 10.55 7.74
C ILE A 78 -5.50 12.03 7.75
N SER A 79 -5.51 12.63 8.94
CA SER A 79 -5.81 14.06 9.11
C SER A 79 -4.59 14.94 8.87
N LYS A 80 -4.81 16.19 8.41
CA LYS A 80 -3.77 17.23 8.29
C LYS A 80 -2.59 16.90 7.36
N VAL A 81 -2.73 15.91 6.49
CA VAL A 81 -1.71 15.63 5.47
C VAL A 81 -1.54 16.88 4.59
N GLN A 82 -0.30 17.35 4.50
CA GLN A 82 0.08 18.42 3.59
C GLN A 82 0.74 17.77 2.38
N LEU A 83 0.10 17.91 1.22
CA LEU A 83 0.65 17.44 -0.03
C LEU A 83 1.04 18.63 -0.91
N PRO A 84 2.19 18.56 -1.60
CA PRO A 84 2.53 19.51 -2.65
C PRO A 84 1.37 19.66 -3.65
N PHE A 85 1.05 20.91 -4.00
CA PHE A 85 -0.04 21.20 -4.94
C PHE A 85 0.17 20.54 -6.30
N GLU A 86 1.42 20.41 -6.74
CA GLU A 86 1.81 19.73 -7.98
C GLU A 86 1.40 18.25 -8.03
N LEU A 87 1.14 17.63 -6.88
CA LEU A 87 0.68 16.24 -6.77
C LEU A 87 -0.86 16.13 -6.71
N LEU A 88 -1.57 17.26 -6.73
CA LEU A 88 -3.01 17.35 -6.66
C LEU A 88 -3.55 18.03 -7.92
N SER A 89 -3.77 17.23 -8.97
CA SER A 89 -4.41 17.69 -10.20
C SER A 89 -5.92 17.43 -10.12
N PRO A 90 -6.79 18.46 -10.17
CA PRO A 90 -8.24 18.27 -10.14
C PRO A 90 -8.79 17.55 -11.38
N ASP A 91 -8.02 17.57 -12.48
CA ASP A 91 -8.36 16.89 -13.74
C ASP A 91 -7.91 15.43 -13.78
N GLU A 92 -7.16 14.97 -12.76
CA GLU A 92 -6.68 13.59 -12.67
C GLU A 92 -7.53 12.76 -11.69
N PRO A 93 -7.67 11.45 -11.94
CA PRO A 93 -8.32 10.58 -10.98
C PRO A 93 -7.57 10.57 -9.63
N PRO A 94 -8.25 10.26 -8.52
CA PRO A 94 -7.61 10.14 -7.22
C PRO A 94 -6.38 9.22 -7.25
N LEU A 95 -5.25 9.72 -6.74
CA LEU A 95 -4.02 8.96 -6.67
C LEU A 95 -4.20 7.76 -5.74
N THR A 96 -4.08 6.55 -6.29
CA THR A 96 -4.13 5.31 -5.53
C THR A 96 -2.72 4.78 -5.31
N LEU A 97 -2.36 4.59 -4.04
CA LEU A 97 -1.06 4.09 -3.62
C LEU A 97 -1.21 2.68 -3.04
N TYR A 98 -0.40 1.76 -3.52
CA TYR A 98 -0.38 0.36 -3.13
C TYR A 98 0.79 0.12 -2.19
N LEU A 99 0.52 -0.61 -1.10
CA LEU A 99 1.56 -1.08 -0.21
C LEU A 99 2.43 -2.11 -0.92
N LEU A 100 3.73 -1.84 -0.97
CA LEU A 100 4.68 -2.78 -1.53
C LEU A 100 4.71 -4.03 -0.64
N PRO A 101 4.66 -5.24 -1.22
CA PRO A 101 4.75 -6.46 -0.44
C PRO A 101 6.14 -6.62 0.20
N GLY A 102 6.17 -7.24 1.38
CA GLY A 102 7.40 -7.49 2.14
C GLY A 102 7.49 -6.69 3.44
N GLU A 103 8.53 -6.96 4.22
CA GLU A 103 8.81 -6.19 5.42
C GLU A 103 9.40 -4.82 5.06
N PRO A 104 9.00 -3.75 5.75
CA PRO A 104 9.58 -2.43 5.51
C PRO A 104 11.05 -2.44 5.94
N ALA A 105 11.91 -1.77 5.18
CA ALA A 105 13.32 -1.63 5.54
C ALA A 105 13.52 -0.92 6.89
N ILE A 106 12.57 -0.06 7.28
CA ILE A 106 12.53 0.63 8.57
C ILE A 106 11.18 0.29 9.22
N PRO A 107 11.16 -0.29 10.43
CA PRO A 107 9.91 -0.61 11.13
C PRO A 107 8.99 0.60 11.26
N GLY A 108 7.71 0.42 10.90
CA GLY A 108 6.73 1.50 10.91
C GLY A 108 6.81 2.46 9.71
N TYR A 109 7.72 2.27 8.76
CA TYR A 109 7.90 3.16 7.61
C TYR A 109 7.72 2.39 6.30
N TYR A 110 6.49 2.35 5.82
CA TYR A 110 6.07 1.42 4.78
C TYR A 110 6.12 2.05 3.39
N PRO A 111 6.84 1.46 2.43
CA PRO A 111 6.88 1.96 1.07
C PRO A 111 5.55 1.72 0.34
N LEU A 112 5.13 2.73 -0.40
CA LEU A 112 3.93 2.72 -1.22
C LEU A 112 4.28 3.15 -2.65
N LEU A 113 3.59 2.59 -3.64
CA LEU A 113 3.74 2.96 -5.05
C LEU A 113 2.42 3.35 -5.71
N PRO A 114 2.40 4.34 -6.60
CA PRO A 114 1.28 4.59 -7.49
C PRO A 114 0.95 3.36 -8.34
N ALA A 115 -0.33 3.18 -8.72
CA ALA A 115 -0.79 2.06 -9.55
C ALA A 115 0.12 1.73 -10.73
N ALA A 116 0.49 2.75 -11.52
CA ALA A 116 1.32 2.58 -12.72
C ALA A 116 2.73 2.04 -12.43
N ALA A 117 3.31 2.38 -11.27
CA ALA A 117 4.62 1.88 -10.86
C ALA A 117 4.54 0.57 -10.06
N PHE A 118 3.38 0.30 -9.45
CA PHE A 118 3.17 -0.89 -8.63
C PHE A 118 3.16 -2.17 -9.46
N ASP A 119 2.52 -2.18 -10.63
CA ASP A 119 2.43 -3.40 -11.45
C ASP A 119 3.80 -3.97 -11.84
N GLU A 120 4.74 -3.08 -12.18
CA GLU A 120 6.13 -3.44 -12.50
C GLU A 120 6.87 -3.99 -11.26
N ALA A 121 6.79 -3.28 -10.13
CA ALA A 121 7.45 -3.67 -8.89
C ALA A 121 6.87 -4.97 -8.30
N TYR A 122 5.55 -5.15 -8.40
CA TYR A 122 4.86 -6.35 -7.90
C TYR A 122 5.21 -7.59 -8.73
N THR A 123 5.33 -7.44 -10.04
CA THR A 123 5.76 -8.53 -10.93
C THR A 123 7.19 -8.96 -10.61
N ALA A 124 8.09 -8.00 -10.38
CA ALA A 124 9.47 -8.28 -9.97
C ALA A 124 9.52 -9.01 -8.60
N PHE A 125 8.74 -8.54 -7.61
CA PHE A 125 8.64 -9.18 -6.30
C PHE A 125 8.18 -10.64 -6.41
N LEU A 126 7.13 -10.92 -7.18
CA LEU A 126 6.63 -12.28 -7.37
C LEU A 126 7.67 -13.18 -8.03
N ALA A 127 8.43 -12.66 -9.00
CA ALA A 127 9.50 -13.41 -9.66
C ALA A 127 10.61 -13.77 -8.66
N GLU A 128 11.03 -12.83 -7.81
CA GLU A 128 12.06 -13.07 -6.80
C GLU A 128 11.59 -14.05 -5.72
N ALA A 129 10.35 -13.90 -5.24
CA ALA A 129 9.73 -14.83 -4.30
C ALA A 129 9.65 -16.26 -4.86
N ALA A 130 9.32 -16.41 -6.15
CA ALA A 130 9.32 -17.70 -6.83
C ALA A 130 10.72 -18.32 -6.92
N VAL A 131 11.76 -17.50 -7.15
CA VAL A 131 13.15 -17.96 -7.14
C VAL A 131 13.60 -18.38 -5.72
N ALA A 132 13.25 -17.60 -4.70
CA ALA A 132 13.55 -17.92 -3.31
C ALA A 132 12.87 -19.22 -2.85
N ALA A 133 11.59 -19.42 -3.19
CA ALA A 133 10.84 -20.64 -2.89
C ALA A 133 11.47 -21.88 -3.57
N ARG A 134 11.93 -21.73 -4.83
CA ARG A 134 12.65 -22.80 -5.54
C ARG A 134 14.00 -23.13 -4.90
N ARG A 135 14.71 -22.15 -4.34
CA ARG A 135 15.98 -22.39 -3.63
C ARG A 135 15.77 -23.08 -2.29
N ALA A 136 14.75 -22.68 -1.53
CA ALA A 136 14.42 -23.28 -0.24
C ALA A 136 13.99 -24.76 -0.36
N SER A 137 13.39 -25.14 -1.50
CA SER A 137 13.02 -26.53 -1.80
C SER A 137 14.19 -27.42 -2.22
N VAL A 138 15.40 -26.86 -2.40
CA VAL A 138 16.66 -27.59 -2.65
C VAL A 138 17.51 -27.55 -1.39
N THR A 139 16.97 -28.02 -0.27
CA THR A 139 17.81 -28.34 0.91
C THR A 139 18.18 -29.82 0.79
N PRO A 140 19.45 -30.19 0.51
CA PRO A 140 19.85 -31.59 0.46
C PRO A 140 19.72 -32.19 1.86
N ILE A 141 18.99 -33.30 1.97
CA ILE A 141 18.98 -34.14 3.16
C ILE A 141 20.42 -34.61 3.38
N PRO A 142 21.07 -34.32 4.52
CA PRO A 142 22.37 -34.90 4.81
C PRO A 142 22.16 -36.40 5.00
N ILE A 143 22.72 -37.20 4.09
CA ILE A 143 22.81 -38.65 4.24
C ILE A 143 23.88 -38.87 5.32
N ALA A 144 23.43 -39.25 6.51
CA ALA A 144 24.28 -39.74 7.60
C ALA A 144 24.53 -41.25 7.44
#